data_AF-A0A1B4FYD6-F1
#
_entry.id   AF-A0A1B4FYD6-F1
#
_cell.length_a   1.000
_cell.length_b   1.000
_cell.length_c   1.000
_cell.angle_alpha   90.00
_cell.angle_beta   90.00
_cell.angle_gamma   90.00
#
_symmetry.space_group_name_H-M   'P 1'
#
loop_
_entity.id
_entity.type
_entity.pdbx_description
1 polymer ?
#
loop_
_entity_poly.entity_id
_entity_poly.type
_entity_poly.pdbx_seq_one_letter_code
_entity_poly.pdbx_strand_id
1 'polypeptide(L)'
;MTDDLDYQFIKANLAFILKELEAQLQVGRYYPTTALSYQDQMAQIREFIEVAGEYGLAYEYINGALEQFPFLISGRAAIKLLEVGLLMGFKSELECDRRFDRRSGQAYADC
;
A
#
# COMPACT_ATOMS: atom_id res chain seq x y z
N MET A 1 -3.86 12.72 19.54
CA MET A 1 -2.83 11.88 20.21
C MET A 1 -2.83 10.44 19.71
N THR A 2 -3.78 10.05 18.85
CA THR A 2 -3.87 8.76 18.16
C THR A 2 -3.07 8.70 16.86
N ASP A 3 -2.99 9.82 16.14
CA ASP A 3 -2.45 9.85 14.77
C ASP A 3 -0.97 9.42 14.68
N ASP A 4 -0.13 9.77 15.66
CA ASP A 4 1.29 9.38 15.66
C ASP A 4 1.48 7.86 15.83
N LEU A 5 0.66 7.23 16.66
CA LEU A 5 0.65 5.77 16.83
C LEU A 5 0.16 5.07 15.56
N ASP A 6 -0.87 5.62 14.92
CA ASP A 6 -1.41 5.11 13.67
C ASP A 6 -0.36 5.22 12.54
N TYR A 7 0.37 6.34 12.44
CA TYR A 7 1.44 6.51 11.46
C TYR A 7 2.61 5.53 11.68
N GLN A 8 3.05 5.33 12.93
CA GLN A 8 4.10 4.35 13.21
C GLN A 8 3.65 2.92 12.89
N PHE A 9 2.39 2.60 13.18
CA PHE A 9 1.81 1.30 12.87
C PHE A 9 1.72 1.06 11.36
N ILE A 10 1.22 2.06 10.61
CA ILE A 10 1.17 2.03 9.14
C ILE A 10 2.57 1.85 8.56
N LYS A 11 3.54 2.66 9.00
CA LYS A 11 4.95 2.59 8.55
C LYS A 11 5.53 1.20 8.76
N ALA A 12 5.39 0.65 9.97
CA ALA A 12 5.94 -0.66 10.31
C ALA A 12 5.32 -1.79 9.46
N ASN A 13 4.01 -1.72 9.21
CA ASN A 13 3.31 -2.70 8.40
C ASN A 13 3.68 -2.60 6.91
N LEU A 14 3.76 -1.40 6.34
CA LEU A 14 4.18 -1.19 4.95
C LEU A 14 5.64 -1.65 4.74
N ALA A 15 6.54 -1.30 5.65
CA ALA A 15 7.94 -1.74 5.59
C ALA A 15 8.07 -3.27 5.65
N PHE A 16 7.23 -3.92 6.46
CA PHE A 16 7.19 -5.38 6.53
C PHE A 16 6.78 -6.01 5.19
N ILE A 17 5.74 -5.48 4.55
CA ILE A 17 5.24 -5.98 3.26
C ILE A 17 6.29 -5.74 2.18
N LEU A 18 6.84 -4.51 2.09
CA LEU A 18 7.88 -4.17 1.13
C LEU A 18 9.08 -5.13 1.20
N LYS A 19 9.50 -5.50 2.42
CA LYS A 19 10.60 -6.46 2.60
C LYS A 19 10.31 -7.83 1.99
N GLU A 20 9.04 -8.29 2.03
CA GLU A 20 8.65 -9.55 1.37
C GLU A 20 8.68 -9.43 -0.16
N LEU A 21 8.28 -8.27 -0.70
CA LEU A 21 8.35 -8.00 -2.14
C LEU A 21 9.82 -7.96 -2.60
N GLU A 22 10.66 -7.20 -1.91
CA GLU A 22 12.10 -7.05 -2.21
C GLU A 22 12.87 -8.38 -2.22
N ALA A 23 12.44 -9.35 -1.41
CA ALA A 23 13.04 -10.67 -1.34
C ALA A 23 12.79 -11.52 -2.61
N GLN A 24 11.88 -11.11 -3.50
CA GLN A 24 11.45 -11.87 -4.66
C GLN A 24 12.05 -11.35 -5.97
N LEU A 25 13.38 -11.31 -6.05
CA LEU A 25 14.13 -10.79 -7.21
C LEU A 25 13.71 -11.42 -8.55
N GLN A 26 13.25 -12.67 -8.53
CA GLN A 26 12.78 -13.38 -9.73
C GLN A 26 11.56 -12.71 -10.39
N VAL A 27 10.79 -11.91 -9.66
CA VAL A 27 9.63 -11.19 -10.20
C VAL A 27 10.08 -10.08 -11.15
N GLY A 28 11.30 -9.55 -10.98
CA GLY A 28 11.84 -8.51 -11.85
C GLY A 28 11.90 -8.86 -13.34
N ARG A 29 11.90 -10.16 -13.69
CA ARG A 29 11.84 -10.61 -15.09
C ARG A 29 10.53 -10.30 -15.82
N TYR A 30 9.46 -10.02 -15.07
CA TYR A 30 8.15 -9.69 -15.63
C TYR A 30 7.95 -8.18 -15.84
N TYR A 31 8.89 -7.36 -15.37
CA TYR A 31 8.81 -5.92 -15.56
C TYR A 31 9.15 -5.55 -17.00
N PRO A 32 8.31 -4.73 -17.67
CA PRO A 32 8.59 -4.28 -19.03
C PRO A 32 9.75 -3.27 -19.03
N THR A 33 10.55 -3.28 -20.09
CA THR A 33 11.69 -2.36 -20.25
C THR A 33 11.28 -0.91 -20.50
N THR A 34 9.99 -0.66 -20.77
CA THR A 34 9.41 0.67 -20.98
C THR A 34 8.87 1.30 -19.68
N ALA A 35 8.88 0.56 -18.57
CA ALA A 35 8.45 1.05 -17.27
C ALA A 35 9.65 1.17 -16.30
N LEU A 36 9.36 1.65 -15.09
CA LEU A 36 10.31 1.66 -13.99
C LEU A 36 10.81 0.24 -13.72
N SER A 37 12.11 0.06 -13.47
CA SER A 37 12.65 -1.27 -13.18
C SER A 37 12.11 -1.78 -11.83
N TYR A 38 12.15 -3.10 -11.62
CA TYR A 38 11.82 -3.68 -10.32
C TYR A 38 12.60 -3.04 -9.17
N GLN A 39 13.92 -2.85 -9.35
CA GLN A 39 14.78 -2.29 -8.32
C GLN A 39 14.40 -0.85 -8.00
N ASP A 40 14.14 -0.05 -9.04
CA ASP A 40 13.76 1.35 -8.88
C ASP A 40 12.36 1.48 -8.25
N GLN A 41 11.41 0.60 -8.60
CA GLN A 41 10.09 0.62 -7.96
C GLN A 41 10.18 0.26 -6.48
N MET A 42 10.96 -0.77 -6.10
CA MET A 42 11.15 -1.11 -4.69
C MET A 42 11.82 0.03 -3.92
N ALA A 43 12.84 0.66 -4.51
CA ALA A 43 13.51 1.82 -3.92
C ALA A 43 12.58 3.02 -3.74
N GLN A 44 11.71 3.29 -4.73
CA GLN A 44 10.72 4.35 -4.65
C GLN A 44 9.69 4.11 -3.54
N ILE A 45 9.17 2.87 -3.43
CA ILE A 45 8.25 2.51 -2.33
C ILE A 45 8.93 2.68 -0.97
N ARG A 46 10.21 2.27 -0.86
CA ARG A 46 11.01 2.45 0.36
C ARG A 46 11.14 3.92 0.75
N GLU A 47 11.42 4.79 -0.21
CA GLU A 47 11.53 6.23 -0.01
C GLU A 47 10.23 6.82 0.54
N PHE A 48 9.08 6.43 -0.02
CA PHE A 48 7.77 6.86 0.48
C PHE A 48 7.55 6.47 1.95
N ILE A 49 7.99 5.28 2.35
CA ILE A 49 7.80 4.77 3.71
C ILE A 49 8.79 5.37 4.71
N GLU A 50 10.08 5.42 4.35
CA GLU A 50 11.14 5.67 5.32
C GLU A 50 11.54 7.15 5.39
N VAL A 51 11.40 7.88 4.29
CA VAL A 51 11.91 9.25 4.14
C VAL A 51 10.76 10.25 3.98
N ALA A 52 9.89 10.05 3.00
CA ALA A 52 8.87 11.05 2.66
C ALA A 52 7.65 11.05 3.61
N GLY A 53 7.39 9.92 4.28
CA GLY A 53 6.18 9.77 5.11
C GLY A 53 4.88 9.68 4.27
N GLU A 54 5.00 9.42 2.98
CA GLU A 54 3.91 9.35 2.00
C GLU A 54 3.29 7.95 1.98
N TYR A 55 2.73 7.54 3.13
CA TYR A 55 2.25 6.16 3.32
C TYR A 55 1.11 5.78 2.39
N GLY A 56 0.26 6.73 2.01
CA GLY A 56 -0.79 6.50 1.02
C GLY A 56 -0.23 6.10 -0.34
N LEU A 57 0.81 6.80 -0.81
CA LEU A 57 1.48 6.44 -2.07
C LEU A 57 2.17 5.08 -1.97
N ALA A 58 2.85 4.80 -0.86
CA ALA A 58 3.45 3.48 -0.64
C ALA A 58 2.43 2.35 -0.68
N TYR A 59 1.26 2.53 -0.05
CA TYR A 59 0.18 1.56 -0.05
C TYR A 59 -0.37 1.29 -1.46
N GLU A 60 -0.67 2.35 -2.21
CA GLU A 60 -1.17 2.25 -3.59
C GLU A 60 -0.15 1.56 -4.51
N TYR A 61 1.14 1.91 -4.40
CA TYR A 61 2.19 1.28 -5.20
C TYR A 61 2.38 -0.20 -4.87
N ILE A 62 2.27 -0.59 -3.58
CA ILE A 62 2.32 -2.00 -3.18
C ILE A 62 1.11 -2.76 -3.75
N ASN A 63 -0.11 -2.23 -3.65
CA ASN A 63 -1.30 -2.85 -4.23
C ASN A 63 -1.16 -2.99 -5.75
N GLY A 64 -0.79 -1.92 -6.45
CA GLY A 64 -0.59 -1.96 -7.90
C GLY A 64 0.47 -2.96 -8.32
N ALA A 65 1.56 -3.12 -7.55
CA ALA A 65 2.57 -4.13 -7.81
C ALA A 65 2.01 -5.57 -7.60
N LEU A 66 1.22 -5.80 -6.55
CA LEU A 66 0.58 -7.09 -6.27
C LEU A 66 -0.48 -7.47 -7.32
N GLU A 67 -1.17 -6.49 -7.89
CA GLU A 67 -2.18 -6.71 -8.93
C GLU A 67 -1.55 -7.02 -10.30
N GLN A 68 -0.42 -6.38 -10.62
CA GLN A 68 0.20 -6.47 -11.94
C GLN A 68 1.22 -7.59 -12.06
N PHE A 69 1.89 -7.94 -10.97
CA PHE A 69 3.03 -8.86 -10.99
C PHE A 69 2.79 -10.06 -10.08
N PRO A 70 3.40 -11.22 -10.39
CA PRO A 70 3.17 -12.46 -9.67
C PRO A 70 3.99 -12.52 -8.36
N PHE A 71 3.85 -11.51 -7.51
CA PHE A 71 4.36 -11.51 -6.15
C PHE A 71 3.58 -12.50 -5.28
N LEU A 72 4.29 -13.19 -4.39
CA LEU A 72 3.69 -14.00 -3.35
C LEU A 72 3.91 -13.31 -2.01
N ILE A 73 2.82 -13.05 -1.29
CA ILE A 73 2.88 -12.53 0.07
C ILE A 73 2.47 -13.59 1.07
N SER A 74 3.09 -13.57 2.24
CA SER A 74 2.67 -14.43 3.34
C SER A 74 1.27 -14.04 3.81
N GLY A 75 0.55 -14.99 4.43
CA GLY A 75 -0.74 -14.66 5.07
C GLY A 75 -0.62 -13.54 6.11
N ARG A 76 0.54 -13.43 6.76
CA ARG A 76 0.83 -12.35 7.71
C ARG A 76 0.96 -10.99 7.02
N ALA A 77 1.66 -10.93 5.88
CA ALA A 77 1.74 -9.70 5.08
C ALA A 77 0.37 -9.31 4.53
N ALA A 78 -0.46 -10.26 4.11
CA ALA A 78 -1.83 -10.00 3.68
C ALA A 78 -2.69 -9.38 4.79
N ILE A 79 -2.63 -9.93 6.02
CA ILE A 79 -3.32 -9.34 7.18
C ILE A 79 -2.84 -7.90 7.43
N LYS A 80 -1.51 -7.66 7.39
CA LYS A 80 -0.95 -6.32 7.57
C LYS A 80 -1.40 -5.32 6.51
N LEU A 81 -1.51 -5.78 5.27
CA LEU A 81 -2.00 -4.95 4.17
C LEU A 81 -3.47 -4.56 4.39
N LEU A 82 -4.30 -5.49 4.89
CA LEU A 82 -5.68 -5.21 5.29
C LEU A 82 -5.76 -4.24 6.46
N GLU A 83 -4.92 -4.40 7.50
CA GLU A 83 -4.86 -3.47 8.64
C GLU A 83 -4.53 -2.05 8.18
N VAL A 84 -3.53 -1.88 7.29
CA VAL A 84 -3.19 -0.58 6.72
C VAL A 84 -4.34 0.00 5.92
N GLY A 85 -4.97 -0.80 5.05
CA GLY A 85 -6.12 -0.36 4.26
C GLY A 85 -7.29 0.11 5.14
N LEU A 86 -7.56 -0.59 6.25
CA LEU A 86 -8.61 -0.20 7.20
C LEU A 86 -8.31 1.12 7.93
N LEU A 87 -7.04 1.39 8.24
CA LEU A 87 -6.62 2.65 8.86
C LEU A 87 -6.65 3.81 7.85
N MET A 88 -6.26 3.57 6.60
CA MET A 88 -6.30 4.57 5.53
C MET A 88 -7.70 4.85 4.97
N GLY A 89 -8.71 4.11 5.44
CA GLY A 89 -10.09 4.28 5.00
C GLY A 89 -10.34 3.74 3.60
N PHE A 90 -9.92 2.49 3.35
CA PHE A 90 -10.21 1.61 2.20
C PHE A 90 -10.75 2.36 0.97
N LYS A 91 -9.82 2.82 0.12
CA LYS A 91 -10.12 3.64 -1.05
C LYS A 91 -10.31 2.72 -2.27
N SER A 92 -11.54 2.30 -2.53
CA SER A 92 -11.89 1.53 -3.74
C SER A 92 -12.94 2.28 -4.55
N GLU A 93 -12.70 2.39 -5.86
CA GLU A 93 -13.68 2.94 -6.80
C GLU A 93 -14.65 1.87 -7.31
N LEU A 94 -14.45 0.61 -6.92
CA LEU A 94 -15.36 -0.49 -7.28
C LEU A 94 -16.69 -0.32 -6.55
N GLU A 95 -17.78 -0.42 -7.31
CA GLU A 95 -19.12 -0.21 -6.77
C GLU A 95 -19.47 -1.21 -5.65
N CYS A 96 -18.93 -2.43 -5.69
CA CYS A 96 -19.11 -3.45 -4.65
C CYS A 96 -18.47 -3.07 -3.30
N ASP A 97 -17.45 -2.21 -3.31
CA ASP A 97 -16.69 -1.84 -2.14
C ASP A 97 -17.17 -0.55 -1.50
N ARG A 98 -18.14 0.14 -2.14
CA ARG A 98 -18.73 1.42 -1.65
C ARG A 98 -19.22 1.34 -0.20
N ARG A 99 -19.66 0.16 0.27
CA ARG A 99 -20.09 -0.06 1.67
C ARG A 99 -18.96 0.04 2.71
N PHE A 100 -17.70 -0.04 2.28
CA PHE A 100 -16.53 0.06 3.14
C PHE A 100 -15.87 1.46 3.05
N ASP A 101 -16.34 2.31 2.14
CA ASP A 101 -15.83 3.66 1.97
C ASP A 101 -16.28 4.58 3.11
N ARG A 102 -15.33 4.95 3.97
CA ARG A 102 -15.55 5.83 5.12
C ARG A 102 -15.74 7.31 4.73
N ARG A 103 -15.47 7.71 3.47
CA ARG A 103 -15.71 9.08 2.98
C ARG A 103 -17.20 9.39 2.85
N SER A 104 -18.03 8.36 2.69
CA SER A 104 -19.48 8.51 2.56
C SER A 104 -20.18 9.05 3.83
N GLY A 105 -19.46 9.11 4.96
CA GLY A 105 -19.97 9.63 6.24
C GLY A 105 -19.82 11.15 6.45
N GLN A 106 -19.15 11.89 5.57
CA GLN A 106 -19.07 13.35 5.64
C GLN A 106 -19.95 13.97 4.54
N ALA A 107 -21.27 13.76 4.66
CA ALA A 107 -22.21 14.65 4.00
C ALA A 107 -21.94 16.06 4.52
N TYR A 108 -21.66 16.98 3.60
CA TYR A 108 -21.61 18.42 3.85
C TYR A 108 -22.87 18.82 4.63
N ALA A 109 -22.77 18.95 5.94
CA ALA A 109 -23.60 19.84 6.70
C ALA A 109 -22.97 21.21 6.51
N ASP A 110 -23.42 21.93 5.49
CA ASP A 110 -23.45 23.40 5.45
C ASP A 110 -24.32 23.80 4.25
N CYS A 111 -25.53 24.21 4.60
CA CYS A 111 -26.44 24.98 3.77
C CYS A 111 -26.25 26.47 4.11
#